data_AF-A0A140K505-F1
#
_entry.id   AF-A0A140K505-F1
#
_cell.length_a   1.000
_cell.length_b   1.000
_cell.length_c   1.000
_cell.angle_alpha   90.00
_cell.angle_beta   90.00
_cell.angle_gamma   90.00
#
_symmetry.space_group_name_H-M   'P 1'
#
loop_
_entity.id
_entity.type
_entity.pdbx_description
1 polymer ?
#
loop_
_entity_poly.entity_id
_entity_poly.type
_entity_poly.pdbx_seq_one_letter_code
_entity_poly.pdbx_strand_id
1 'polypeptide(L)'
;MSDERRLDEQAISKVAENLLSEQVEKAQEIDVDIRTGPLKMVQGEVDSISIAGKGLVTQQDLHVQEIELDLDRFAINLLSVLFGKIELNQPVNSRARLVMTEADLNQNLNSDYLLSKLLPLELDVNGEIVLLKFLPPMELRLPGEGKVVFSSNLQVLEKNKTQQVRCTGVIHPRTHDHPVLMENFYFEEGEAISLEILVVFMETLRKLINSSYLNYERTKFRIKEMNVERGSISLEVEAQINQIP
;
A
#
# COMPACT_ATOMS: atom_id res chain seq x y z
N MET A 1 -21.61 -31.22 -10.26
CA MET A 1 -20.43 -32.10 -10.33
C MET A 1 -19.54 -31.68 -9.17
N SER A 2 -19.08 -32.65 -8.37
CA SER A 2 -18.60 -32.49 -7.00
C SER A 2 -17.52 -31.42 -6.84
N ASP A 3 -17.90 -30.31 -6.21
CA ASP A 3 -17.05 -29.18 -5.80
C ASP A 3 -16.29 -29.52 -4.49
N GLU A 4 -15.98 -30.80 -4.29
CA GLU A 4 -15.23 -31.27 -3.12
C GLU A 4 -13.74 -31.09 -3.39
N ARG A 5 -13.11 -30.19 -2.62
CA ARG A 5 -11.67 -29.93 -2.68
C ARG A 5 -10.90 -31.21 -2.42
N ARG A 6 -9.85 -31.46 -3.21
CA ARG A 6 -9.03 -32.66 -3.06
C ARG A 6 -8.18 -32.57 -1.79
N LEU A 7 -7.89 -33.70 -1.15
CA LEU A 7 -7.15 -33.73 0.12
C LEU A 7 -5.74 -33.12 0.02
N ASP A 8 -5.08 -33.27 -1.12
CA ASP A 8 -3.77 -32.68 -1.37
C ASP A 8 -3.84 -31.15 -1.52
N GLU A 9 -4.88 -30.62 -2.15
CA GLU A 9 -5.15 -29.17 -2.22
C GLU A 9 -5.44 -28.59 -0.82
N GLN A 10 -6.23 -29.30 -0.01
CA GLN A 10 -6.52 -28.89 1.37
C GLN A 10 -5.24 -28.88 2.23
N ALA A 11 -4.38 -29.89 2.08
CA ALA A 11 -3.15 -29.99 2.85
C ALA A 11 -2.18 -28.86 2.53
N ILE A 12 -1.93 -28.56 1.24
CA ILE A 12 -1.03 -27.48 0.86
C ILE A 12 -1.59 -26.10 1.24
N SER A 13 -2.91 -25.92 1.09
CA SER A 13 -3.61 -24.69 1.51
C SER A 13 -3.41 -24.43 3.00
N LYS A 14 -3.56 -25.46 3.84
CA LYS A 14 -3.37 -25.32 5.28
C LYS A 14 -1.92 -25.01 5.67
N VAL A 15 -0.95 -25.60 4.97
CA VAL A 15 0.46 -25.27 5.17
C VAL A 15 0.73 -23.80 4.82
N ALA A 16 0.21 -23.33 3.69
CA ALA A 16 0.36 -21.94 3.27
C ALA A 16 -0.32 -20.96 4.24
N GLU A 17 -1.52 -21.27 4.73
CA GLU A 17 -2.23 -20.48 5.74
C GLU A 17 -1.41 -20.33 7.02
N ASN A 18 -0.82 -21.43 7.52
CA ASN A 18 0.03 -21.40 8.70
C ASN A 18 1.29 -20.55 8.48
N LEU A 19 1.95 -20.69 7.32
CA LEU A 19 3.13 -19.90 6.98
C LEU A 19 2.82 -18.40 6.88
N LEU A 20 1.70 -18.02 6.26
CA LEU A 20 1.27 -16.62 6.19
C LEU A 20 0.92 -16.07 7.57
N SER A 21 0.31 -16.89 8.43
CA SER A 21 0.01 -16.51 9.82
C SER A 21 1.27 -16.21 10.63
N GLU A 22 2.40 -16.83 10.33
CA GLU A 22 3.70 -16.53 10.97
C GLU A 22 4.32 -15.19 10.50
N GLN A 23 3.89 -14.65 9.35
CA GLN A 23 4.39 -13.39 8.80
C GLN A 23 3.67 -12.15 9.33
N VAL A 24 2.59 -12.32 10.10
CA VAL A 24 1.83 -11.22 10.71
C VAL A 24 2.00 -11.23 12.22
N GLU A 25 1.94 -10.05 12.84
CA GLU A 25 1.93 -9.95 14.30
C GLU A 25 0.56 -10.38 14.86
N LYS A 26 -0.52 -9.97 14.18
CA LYS A 26 -1.90 -10.28 14.56
C LYS A 26 -2.75 -10.51 13.32
N ALA A 27 -3.70 -11.44 13.43
CA ALA A 27 -4.77 -11.64 12.46
C ALA A 27 -6.02 -12.15 13.19
N GLN A 28 -7.20 -11.71 12.74
CA GLN A 28 -8.46 -12.31 13.18
C GLN A 28 -8.77 -13.56 12.36
N GLU A 29 -8.50 -13.51 11.06
CA GLU A 29 -8.74 -14.58 10.12
C GLU A 29 -7.71 -14.50 9.00
N ILE A 30 -7.21 -15.67 8.57
CA ILE A 30 -6.46 -15.87 7.33
C ILE A 30 -6.99 -17.16 6.71
N ASP A 31 -7.42 -17.10 5.46
CA ASP A 31 -7.81 -18.25 4.66
C ASP A 31 -7.00 -18.25 3.36
N VAL A 32 -6.61 -19.45 2.94
CA VAL A 32 -5.84 -19.67 1.71
C VAL A 32 -6.48 -20.81 0.95
N ASP A 33 -6.80 -20.60 -0.33
CA ASP A 33 -7.28 -21.63 -1.23
C ASP A 33 -6.30 -21.81 -2.40
N ILE A 34 -5.66 -22.98 -2.46
CA ILE A 34 -4.74 -23.35 -3.53
C ILE A 34 -5.40 -24.40 -4.41
N ARG A 35 -5.49 -24.12 -5.72
CA ARG A 35 -6.02 -25.04 -6.73
C ARG A 35 -4.93 -25.52 -7.65
N THR A 36 -4.81 -26.83 -7.84
CA THR A 36 -3.80 -27.43 -8.72
C THR A 36 -3.98 -28.94 -8.88
N GLY A 37 -3.52 -29.48 -10.02
CA GLY A 37 -3.49 -30.93 -10.27
C GLY A 37 -2.28 -31.61 -9.59
N PRO A 38 -2.37 -32.91 -9.25
CA PRO A 38 -1.30 -33.57 -8.49
C PRO A 38 0.01 -33.65 -9.30
N LEU A 39 -0.06 -33.83 -10.62
CA LEU A 39 1.12 -33.81 -11.48
C LEU A 39 1.78 -32.41 -11.53
N LYS A 40 0.97 -31.35 -11.56
CA LYS A 40 1.45 -29.96 -11.56
C LYS A 40 2.10 -29.59 -10.24
N MET A 41 1.53 -30.01 -9.11
CA MET A 41 2.13 -29.82 -7.78
C MET A 41 3.55 -30.39 -7.72
N VAL A 42 3.75 -31.62 -8.20
CA VAL A 42 5.07 -32.26 -8.22
C VAL A 42 6.05 -31.53 -9.15
N GLN A 43 5.53 -30.82 -10.16
CA GLN A 43 6.30 -29.98 -11.07
C GLN A 43 6.52 -28.55 -10.53
N GLY A 44 5.98 -28.22 -9.35
CA GLY A 44 6.07 -26.88 -8.77
C GLY A 44 5.11 -25.89 -9.40
N GLU A 45 4.05 -26.34 -10.07
CA GLU A 45 3.03 -25.51 -10.71
C GLU A 45 1.74 -25.46 -9.88
N VAL A 46 1.16 -24.26 -9.79
CA VAL A 46 -0.11 -23.99 -9.12
C VAL A 46 -1.05 -23.29 -10.10
N ASP A 47 -2.32 -23.71 -10.18
CA ASP A 47 -3.29 -23.13 -11.12
C ASP A 47 -3.83 -21.78 -10.62
N SER A 48 -4.14 -21.67 -9.33
CA SER A 48 -4.52 -20.41 -8.70
C SER A 48 -4.29 -20.43 -7.20
N ILE A 49 -4.10 -19.25 -6.62
CA ILE A 49 -4.14 -19.03 -5.17
C ILE A 49 -5.08 -17.87 -4.89
N SER A 50 -6.01 -18.08 -3.96
CA SER A 50 -6.81 -17.02 -3.35
C SER A 50 -6.47 -16.92 -1.88
N ILE A 51 -6.21 -15.71 -1.39
CA ILE A 51 -5.93 -15.41 0.01
C ILE A 51 -6.95 -14.40 0.49
N ALA A 52 -7.57 -14.67 1.63
CA ALA A 52 -8.42 -13.73 2.34
C ALA A 52 -7.91 -13.54 3.75
N GLY A 53 -7.95 -12.31 4.26
CA GLY A 53 -7.54 -12.01 5.63
C GLY A 53 -8.32 -10.87 6.24
N LYS A 54 -8.47 -10.89 7.57
CA LYS A 54 -9.19 -9.86 8.33
C LYS A 54 -8.44 -9.44 9.59
N GLY A 55 -8.52 -8.15 9.90
CA GLY A 55 -7.92 -7.56 11.10
C GLY A 55 -6.43 -7.88 11.21
N LEU A 56 -5.70 -7.67 10.12
CA LEU A 56 -4.28 -7.98 10.01
C LEU A 56 -3.44 -6.84 10.56
N VAL A 57 -2.39 -7.20 11.31
CA VAL A 57 -1.31 -6.29 11.71
C VAL A 57 0.01 -6.93 11.29
N THR A 58 0.76 -6.28 10.41
CA THR A 58 2.07 -6.80 9.97
C THR A 58 3.14 -6.57 11.05
N GLN A 59 4.30 -7.23 10.92
CA GLN A 59 5.45 -7.01 11.81
C GLN A 59 6.01 -5.57 11.78
N GLN A 60 5.63 -4.80 10.74
CA GLN A 60 5.98 -3.38 10.59
C GLN A 60 4.89 -2.44 11.14
N ASP A 61 3.97 -2.97 11.96
CA ASP A 61 2.83 -2.25 12.54
C ASP A 61 1.93 -1.60 11.48
N LEU A 62 1.67 -2.34 10.38
CA LEU A 62 0.72 -1.94 9.36
C LEU A 62 -0.59 -2.71 9.54
N HIS A 63 -1.68 -1.96 9.70
CA HIS A 63 -3.03 -2.43 9.98
C HIS A 63 -3.85 -2.47 8.70
N VAL A 64 -4.52 -3.58 8.46
CA VAL A 64 -5.45 -3.77 7.34
C VAL A 64 -6.70 -4.46 7.85
N GLN A 65 -7.86 -3.85 7.63
CA GLN A 65 -9.13 -4.39 8.10
C GLN A 65 -9.52 -5.64 7.32
N GLU A 66 -9.38 -5.62 5.99
CA GLU A 66 -9.63 -6.76 5.12
C GLU A 66 -8.65 -6.76 3.95
N ILE A 67 -8.20 -7.95 3.54
CA ILE A 67 -7.47 -8.16 2.29
C ILE A 67 -8.04 -9.37 1.56
N GLU A 68 -8.21 -9.23 0.26
CA GLU A 68 -8.46 -10.31 -0.68
C GLU A 68 -7.37 -10.23 -1.75
N LEU A 69 -6.72 -11.34 -2.07
CA LEU A 69 -5.61 -11.40 -3.02
C LEU A 69 -5.75 -12.65 -3.86
N ASP A 70 -5.85 -12.46 -5.17
CA ASP A 70 -5.87 -13.53 -6.16
C ASP A 70 -4.58 -13.51 -6.99
N LEU A 71 -3.93 -14.66 -7.05
CA LEU A 71 -2.79 -14.93 -7.90
C LEU A 71 -3.19 -15.92 -8.99
N ASP A 72 -2.90 -15.55 -10.23
CA ASP A 72 -3.03 -16.45 -11.38
C ASP A 72 -1.95 -17.55 -11.35
N ARG A 73 -2.02 -18.48 -12.30
CA ARG A 73 -1.06 -19.59 -12.43
C ARG A 73 0.39 -19.12 -12.37
N PHE A 74 1.17 -19.76 -11.50
CA PHE A 74 2.62 -19.57 -11.43
C PHE A 74 3.35 -20.88 -11.17
N ALA A 75 4.67 -20.85 -11.35
CA ALA A 75 5.55 -21.97 -11.11
C ALA A 75 6.71 -21.54 -10.20
N ILE A 76 7.08 -22.41 -9.27
CA ILE A 76 8.23 -22.21 -8.37
C ILE A 76 9.46 -22.98 -8.86
N ASN A 77 10.64 -22.49 -8.49
CA ASN A 77 11.90 -23.14 -8.74
C ASN A 77 12.13 -24.25 -7.70
N LEU A 78 11.85 -25.49 -8.08
CA LEU A 78 12.01 -26.66 -7.20
C LEU A 78 13.46 -26.88 -6.75
N LEU A 79 14.46 -26.48 -7.54
CA LEU A 79 15.86 -26.58 -7.12
C LEU A 79 16.15 -25.63 -5.95
N SER A 80 15.60 -24.41 -5.98
CA SER A 80 15.73 -23.45 -4.89
C SER A 80 15.06 -23.95 -3.60
N VAL A 81 13.94 -24.69 -3.71
CA VAL A 81 13.23 -25.28 -2.56
C VAL A 81 14.10 -26.31 -1.83
N LEU A 82 14.93 -27.08 -2.55
CA LEU A 82 15.89 -28.01 -1.93
C LEU A 82 16.93 -27.30 -1.03
N PHE A 83 17.16 -26.01 -1.28
CA PHE A 83 18.02 -25.15 -0.47
C PHE A 83 17.25 -24.26 0.51
N GLY A 84 15.97 -24.57 0.75
CA GLY A 84 15.10 -23.84 1.67
C GLY A 84 14.65 -22.48 1.16
N LYS A 85 14.65 -22.25 -0.16
CA LYS A 85 14.25 -20.98 -0.77
C LYS A 85 13.06 -21.17 -1.70
N ILE A 86 12.00 -20.40 -1.47
CA ILE A 86 10.87 -20.33 -2.41
C ILE A 86 11.17 -19.23 -3.41
N GLU A 87 11.29 -19.59 -4.69
CA GLU A 87 11.59 -18.65 -5.77
C GLU A 87 10.63 -18.89 -6.92
N LEU A 88 10.08 -17.83 -7.50
CA LEU A 88 9.22 -17.92 -8.67
C LEU A 88 10.08 -18.10 -9.93
N ASN A 89 9.65 -18.98 -10.84
CA ASN A 89 10.32 -19.13 -12.14
C ASN A 89 10.15 -17.88 -13.03
N GLN A 90 9.10 -17.10 -12.78
CA GLN A 90 8.81 -15.83 -13.45
C GLN A 90 7.95 -14.94 -12.53
N PRO A 91 7.97 -13.61 -12.68
CA PRO A 91 7.07 -12.73 -11.95
C PRO A 91 5.61 -13.11 -12.19
N VAL A 92 4.80 -13.06 -11.13
CA VAL A 92 3.36 -13.33 -11.20
C VAL A 92 2.58 -12.03 -10.99
N ASN A 93 1.55 -11.84 -11.80
CA ASN A 93 0.61 -10.74 -11.59
C ASN A 93 -0.46 -11.18 -10.61
N SER A 94 -0.86 -10.28 -9.73
CA SER A 94 -1.94 -10.50 -8.79
C SER A 94 -2.89 -9.31 -8.77
N ARG A 95 -4.12 -9.59 -8.35
CA ARG A 95 -5.13 -8.58 -8.06
C ARG A 95 -5.47 -8.67 -6.58
N ALA A 96 -5.55 -7.52 -5.94
CA ALA A 96 -5.88 -7.44 -4.53
C ALA A 96 -6.94 -6.38 -4.28
N ARG A 97 -7.80 -6.63 -3.29
CA ARG A 97 -8.70 -5.67 -2.68
C ARG A 97 -8.30 -5.50 -1.22
N LEU A 98 -8.03 -4.27 -0.81
CA LEU A 98 -7.71 -3.95 0.58
C LEU A 98 -8.78 -3.02 1.14
N VAL A 99 -9.15 -3.21 2.40
CA VAL A 99 -10.02 -2.30 3.15
C VAL A 99 -9.27 -1.83 4.39
N MET A 100 -9.31 -0.53 4.65
CA MET A 100 -8.75 0.09 5.84
C MET A 100 -9.74 1.09 6.41
N THR A 101 -9.82 1.14 7.73
CA THR A 101 -10.57 2.17 8.45
C THR A 101 -9.75 3.46 8.56
N GLU A 102 -10.40 4.56 8.91
CA GLU A 102 -9.72 5.81 9.26
C GLU A 102 -8.70 5.58 10.40
N ALA A 103 -9.02 4.72 11.38
CA ALA A 103 -8.10 4.40 12.46
C ALA A 103 -6.86 3.66 11.95
N ASP A 104 -7.04 2.65 11.09
CA ASP A 104 -5.92 1.90 10.49
C ASP A 104 -5.00 2.84 9.71
N LEU A 105 -5.57 3.74 8.89
CA LEU A 105 -4.80 4.71 8.12
C LEU A 105 -3.97 5.64 9.02
N ASN A 106 -4.56 6.13 10.11
CA ASN A 106 -3.84 7.01 11.04
C ASN A 106 -2.74 6.27 11.80
N GLN A 107 -2.96 5.01 12.20
CA GLN A 107 -1.90 4.18 12.79
C GLN A 107 -0.78 3.95 11.79
N ASN A 108 -1.12 3.49 10.58
CA ASN A 108 -0.16 3.19 9.52
C ASN A 108 0.67 4.42 9.16
N LEU A 109 0.03 5.56 8.93
CA LEU A 109 0.67 6.80 8.51
C LEU A 109 1.70 7.29 9.54
N ASN A 110 1.50 6.97 10.82
CA ASN A 110 2.40 7.32 11.91
C ASN A 110 3.24 6.13 12.41
N SER A 111 3.24 5.00 11.71
CA SER A 111 4.09 3.86 12.07
C SER A 111 5.56 4.19 11.80
N ASP A 112 6.45 3.64 12.63
CA ASP A 112 7.90 3.81 12.46
C ASP A 112 8.35 3.41 11.04
N TYR A 113 7.70 2.39 10.47
CA TYR A 113 7.98 1.93 9.12
C TYR A 113 7.69 3.02 8.08
N LEU A 114 6.47 3.57 8.00
CA LEU A 114 6.14 4.58 6.99
C LEU A 114 6.88 5.90 7.26
N LEU A 115 7.06 6.29 8.51
CA LEU A 115 7.87 7.46 8.88
C LEU A 115 9.32 7.32 8.42
N SER A 116 9.91 6.12 8.52
CA SER A 116 11.28 5.86 8.02
C SER A 116 11.41 5.95 6.50
N LYS A 117 10.31 5.79 5.76
CA LYS A 117 10.27 5.90 4.29
C LYS A 117 9.92 7.31 3.81
N LEU A 118 9.45 8.18 4.70
CA LEU A 118 9.06 9.54 4.37
C LEU A 118 10.31 10.42 4.23
N LEU A 119 10.80 10.51 2.99
CA LEU A 119 11.95 11.37 2.67
C LEU A 119 11.50 12.84 2.55
N PRO A 120 12.38 13.80 2.92
CA PRO A 120 12.16 15.21 2.61
C PRO A 120 11.93 15.41 1.10
N LEU A 121 10.97 16.28 0.76
CA LEU A 121 10.76 16.71 -0.61
C LEU A 121 11.73 17.85 -0.92
N GLU A 122 12.56 17.65 -1.94
CA GLU A 122 13.46 18.66 -2.46
C GLU A 122 12.77 19.47 -3.56
N LEU A 123 12.68 20.79 -3.38
CA LEU A 123 12.10 21.71 -4.33
C LEU A 123 13.18 22.66 -4.86
N ASP A 124 13.30 22.76 -6.18
CA ASP A 124 14.09 23.80 -6.83
C ASP A 124 13.19 25.02 -7.06
N VAL A 125 13.40 26.07 -6.27
CA VAL A 125 12.67 27.32 -6.34
C VAL A 125 13.61 28.39 -6.86
N ASN A 126 13.55 28.65 -8.17
CA ASN A 126 14.38 29.65 -8.86
C ASN A 126 15.91 29.43 -8.68
N GLY A 127 16.37 28.17 -8.63
CA GLY A 127 17.77 27.81 -8.44
C GLY A 127 18.20 27.68 -6.99
N GLU A 128 17.30 27.93 -6.02
CA GLU A 128 17.53 27.65 -4.60
C GLU A 128 16.79 26.39 -4.16
N ILE A 129 17.50 25.52 -3.45
CA ILE A 129 16.92 24.29 -2.90
C ILE A 129 16.18 24.58 -1.59
N VAL A 130 14.91 24.22 -1.56
CA VAL A 130 14.06 24.23 -0.36
C VAL A 130 13.68 22.79 -0.01
N LEU A 131 13.89 22.38 1.24
CA LEU A 131 13.48 21.06 1.71
C LEU A 131 12.18 21.16 2.49
N LEU A 132 11.19 20.35 2.12
CA LEU A 132 9.95 20.20 2.86
C LEU A 132 9.93 18.86 3.59
N LYS A 133 9.61 18.88 4.88
CA LYS A 133 9.49 17.68 5.71
C LYS A 133 8.13 17.65 6.39
N PHE A 134 7.33 16.64 6.09
CA PHE A 134 6.14 16.35 6.89
C PHE A 134 6.57 15.80 8.25
N LEU A 135 5.95 16.30 9.31
CA LEU A 135 6.24 15.93 10.68
C LEU A 135 5.00 15.32 11.34
N PRO A 136 5.15 14.23 12.12
CA PRO A 136 4.05 13.67 12.89
C PRO A 136 3.57 14.63 13.99
N PRO A 137 2.33 14.48 14.50
CA PRO A 137 1.34 13.53 14.02
C PRO A 137 0.77 13.96 12.65
N MET A 138 0.70 13.01 11.74
CA MET A 138 -0.04 13.15 10.49
C MET A 138 -1.44 12.60 10.71
N GLU A 139 -2.44 13.33 10.24
CA GLU A 139 -3.83 12.97 10.41
C GLU A 139 -4.50 12.77 9.06
N LEU A 140 -5.26 11.70 8.94
CA LEU A 140 -6.09 11.42 7.78
C LEU A 140 -7.53 11.26 8.22
N ARG A 141 -8.45 12.00 7.59
CA ARG A 141 -9.89 11.88 7.81
C ARG A 141 -10.59 11.44 6.53
N LEU A 142 -11.61 10.62 6.70
CA LEU A 142 -12.47 10.08 5.66
C LEU A 142 -13.91 10.57 5.91
N PRO A 143 -14.22 11.85 5.62
CA PRO A 143 -15.53 12.44 5.91
C PRO A 143 -16.68 11.84 5.08
N GLY A 144 -16.37 11.07 4.03
CA GLY A 144 -17.32 10.58 3.03
C GLY A 144 -17.25 11.40 1.73
N GLU A 145 -18.23 11.19 0.84
CA GLU A 145 -18.35 11.90 -0.45
C GLU A 145 -17.13 11.76 -1.37
N GLY A 146 -16.38 10.66 -1.26
CA GLY A 146 -15.18 10.45 -2.07
C GLY A 146 -14.05 11.44 -1.77
N LYS A 147 -13.95 11.92 -0.52
CA LYS A 147 -12.91 12.85 -0.07
C LYS A 147 -12.01 12.24 0.99
N VAL A 148 -10.72 12.55 0.89
CA VAL A 148 -9.70 12.30 1.92
C VAL A 148 -9.17 13.65 2.38
N VAL A 149 -9.14 13.89 3.68
CA VAL A 149 -8.56 15.10 4.26
C VAL A 149 -7.28 14.71 4.99
N PHE A 150 -6.14 15.20 4.52
CA PHE A 150 -4.83 14.98 5.13
C PHE A 150 -4.37 16.25 5.84
N SER A 151 -3.89 16.15 7.07
CA SER A 151 -3.34 17.27 7.83
C SER A 151 -2.01 16.89 8.47
N SER A 152 -1.04 17.81 8.45
CA SER A 152 0.28 17.56 9.03
C SER A 152 1.00 18.87 9.34
N ASN A 153 1.89 18.82 10.31
CA ASN A 153 2.96 19.81 10.41
C ASN A 153 3.92 19.64 9.23
N LEU A 154 4.35 20.75 8.64
CA LEU A 154 5.27 20.83 7.52
C LEU A 154 6.42 21.75 7.91
N GLN A 155 7.62 21.20 8.02
CA GLN A 155 8.84 21.96 8.20
C GLN A 155 9.39 22.37 6.84
N VAL A 156 9.59 23.66 6.64
CA VAL A 156 10.16 24.26 5.44
C VAL A 156 11.56 24.75 5.79
N LEU A 157 12.57 24.14 5.17
CA LEU A 157 13.97 24.48 5.37
C LEU A 157 14.48 25.19 4.12
N GLU A 158 14.67 26.48 4.25
CA GLU A 158 15.35 27.35 3.30
C GLU A 158 16.79 27.58 3.77
N LYS A 159 17.66 28.09 2.89
CA LYS A 159 19.10 28.26 3.16
C LYS A 159 19.44 28.95 4.49
N ASN A 160 18.65 29.96 4.88
CA ASN A 160 18.89 30.77 6.09
C ASN A 160 17.69 30.80 7.05
N LYS A 161 16.64 30.01 6.78
CA LYS A 161 15.39 30.08 7.52
C LYS A 161 14.77 28.71 7.61
N THR A 162 14.37 28.34 8.81
CA THR A 162 13.48 27.21 9.04
C THR A 162 12.17 27.75 9.58
N GLN A 163 11.06 27.32 8.99
CA GLN A 163 9.73 27.60 9.51
C GLN A 163 8.93 26.30 9.56
N GLN A 164 7.95 26.26 10.45
CA GLN A 164 7.02 25.16 10.56
C GLN A 164 5.63 25.73 10.41
N VAL A 165 4.81 25.08 9.56
CA VAL A 165 3.42 25.44 9.30
C VAL A 165 2.59 24.16 9.34
N ARG A 166 1.38 24.22 9.87
CA ARG A 166 0.36 23.19 9.75
C ARG A 166 -0.39 23.38 8.44
N CYS A 167 -0.46 22.30 7.67
CA CYS A 167 -1.13 22.28 6.39
C CYS A 167 -2.28 21.27 6.40
N THR A 168 -3.28 21.53 5.57
CA THR A 168 -4.40 20.63 5.32
C THR A 168 -4.64 20.54 3.82
N GLY A 169 -4.71 19.32 3.29
CA GLY A 169 -5.08 19.02 1.92
C GLY A 169 -6.39 18.25 1.86
N VAL A 170 -7.27 18.65 0.94
CA VAL A 170 -8.49 17.91 0.58
C VAL A 170 -8.25 17.25 -0.77
N ILE A 171 -8.34 15.93 -0.80
CA ILE A 171 -7.95 15.09 -1.93
C ILE A 171 -9.16 14.28 -2.39
N HIS A 172 -9.40 14.27 -3.69
CA HIS A 172 -10.22 13.25 -4.33
C HIS A 172 -9.32 12.10 -4.76
N PRO A 173 -9.54 10.88 -4.24
CA PRO A 173 -8.80 9.70 -4.62
C PRO A 173 -8.91 9.37 -6.10
N ARG A 174 -7.99 8.55 -6.59
CA ARG A 174 -8.04 8.01 -7.95
C ARG A 174 -9.25 7.08 -8.10
N THR A 175 -10.01 7.27 -9.16
CA THR A 175 -11.02 6.31 -9.64
C THR A 175 -10.57 5.69 -10.96
N HIS A 176 -11.36 4.78 -11.53
CA HIS A 176 -11.08 4.24 -12.86
C HIS A 176 -10.86 5.33 -13.93
N ASP A 177 -11.65 6.40 -13.90
CA ASP A 177 -11.66 7.44 -14.94
C ASP A 177 -10.85 8.70 -14.57
N HIS A 178 -10.52 8.88 -13.29
CA HIS A 178 -9.89 10.10 -12.80
C HIS A 178 -8.62 9.84 -11.98
N PRO A 179 -7.53 10.61 -12.22
CA PRO A 179 -6.34 10.56 -11.38
C PRO A 179 -6.63 11.11 -9.98
N VAL A 180 -5.65 11.06 -9.08
CA VAL A 180 -5.75 11.76 -7.80
C VAL A 180 -5.81 13.26 -8.06
N LEU A 181 -6.80 13.94 -7.48
CA LEU A 181 -6.99 15.38 -7.59
C LEU A 181 -6.88 16.02 -6.21
N MET A 182 -6.23 17.17 -6.13
CA MET A 182 -6.23 18.00 -4.93
C MET A 182 -7.29 19.09 -5.10
N GLU A 183 -8.36 19.01 -4.32
CA GLU A 183 -9.45 19.98 -4.31
C GLU A 183 -9.00 21.28 -3.65
N ASN A 184 -8.35 21.16 -2.49
CA ASN A 184 -7.88 22.30 -1.73
C ASN A 184 -6.57 21.97 -0.99
N PHE A 185 -5.73 22.98 -0.78
CA PHE A 185 -4.56 22.90 0.07
C PHE A 185 -4.35 24.25 0.75
N TYR A 186 -4.36 24.27 2.08
CA TYR A 186 -4.28 25.49 2.86
C TYR A 186 -3.43 25.28 4.13
N PHE A 187 -2.99 26.40 4.70
CA PHE A 187 -2.29 26.44 5.98
C PHE A 187 -3.25 26.93 7.07
N GLU A 188 -2.92 26.68 8.33
CA GLU A 188 -3.67 27.27 9.44
C GLU A 188 -3.62 28.80 9.42
N GLU A 189 -4.58 29.42 10.09
CA GLU A 189 -4.73 30.87 10.07
C GLU A 189 -3.48 31.58 10.60
N GLY A 190 -2.94 32.50 9.80
CA GLY A 190 -1.70 33.23 10.13
C GLY A 190 -0.41 32.51 9.72
N GLU A 191 -0.50 31.28 9.21
CA GLU A 191 0.63 30.53 8.67
C GLU A 191 0.64 30.58 7.14
N ALA A 192 1.85 30.64 6.56
CA ALA A 192 2.01 30.62 5.11
C ALA A 192 3.45 30.28 4.72
N ILE A 193 3.60 29.81 3.49
CA ILE A 193 4.88 29.76 2.78
C ILE A 193 4.83 30.73 1.60
N SER A 194 5.97 31.00 0.96
CA SER A 194 5.96 31.87 -0.23
C SER A 194 5.17 31.22 -1.37
N LEU A 195 4.58 32.05 -2.24
CA LEU A 195 3.82 31.56 -3.38
C LEU A 195 4.71 30.76 -4.34
N GLU A 196 5.99 31.10 -4.51
CA GLU A 196 6.89 30.34 -5.37
C GLU A 196 7.10 28.91 -4.83
N ILE A 197 7.31 28.76 -3.52
CA ILE A 197 7.44 27.44 -2.89
C ILE A 197 6.13 26.66 -3.05
N LEU A 198 4.98 27.29 -2.80
CA LEU A 198 3.68 26.62 -2.93
C LEU A 198 3.43 26.10 -4.36
N VAL A 199 3.74 26.88 -5.39
CA VAL A 199 3.55 26.46 -6.78
C VAL A 199 4.43 25.25 -7.10
N VAL A 200 5.73 25.32 -6.81
CA VAL A 200 6.68 24.21 -7.08
C VAL A 200 6.33 22.97 -6.27
N PHE A 201 5.90 23.16 -5.03
CA PHE A 201 5.43 22.08 -4.16
C PHE A 201 4.20 21.38 -4.74
N MET A 202 3.18 22.12 -5.17
CA MET A 202 1.95 21.57 -5.73
C MET A 202 2.21 20.82 -7.05
N GLU A 203 3.11 21.33 -7.90
CA GLU A 203 3.55 20.61 -9.10
C GLU A 203 4.29 19.32 -8.76
N THR A 204 5.14 19.34 -7.73
CA THR A 204 5.90 18.18 -7.27
C THR A 204 4.99 17.13 -6.67
N LEU A 205 4.06 17.51 -5.79
CA LEU A 205 3.04 16.63 -5.25
C LEU A 205 2.20 16.00 -6.36
N ARG A 206 1.72 16.79 -7.32
CA ARG A 206 0.94 16.29 -8.45
C ARG A 206 1.67 15.20 -9.23
N LYS A 207 2.99 15.32 -9.42
CA LYS A 207 3.82 14.28 -10.07
C LYS A 207 3.92 13.03 -9.21
N LEU A 208 4.15 13.18 -7.91
CA LEU A 208 4.31 12.07 -6.96
C LEU A 208 3.01 11.26 -6.80
N ILE A 209 1.89 11.92 -6.52
CA ILE A 209 0.60 11.26 -6.28
C ILE A 209 0.04 10.57 -7.54
N ASN A 210 0.49 11.00 -8.72
CA ASN A 210 0.10 10.41 -10.00
C ASN A 210 1.14 9.45 -10.58
N SER A 211 2.18 9.11 -9.82
CA SER A 211 3.04 7.98 -10.13
C SER A 211 2.20 6.72 -10.35
N SER A 212 2.48 6.00 -11.44
CA SER A 212 1.69 4.82 -11.81
C SER A 212 2.03 3.58 -11.00
N TYR A 213 3.18 3.55 -10.30
CA TYR A 213 3.62 2.38 -9.55
C TYR A 213 4.31 2.80 -8.25
N LEU A 214 4.08 2.00 -7.22
CA LEU A 214 4.71 2.06 -5.93
C LEU A 214 5.52 0.77 -5.73
N ASN A 215 6.64 0.86 -5.02
CA ASN A 215 7.46 -0.30 -4.69
C ASN A 215 7.34 -0.55 -3.18
N TYR A 216 6.96 -1.77 -2.80
CA TYR A 216 7.00 -2.26 -1.43
C TYR A 216 7.82 -3.54 -1.43
N GLU A 217 8.95 -3.52 -0.72
CA GLU A 217 9.92 -4.61 -0.73
C GLU A 217 10.29 -5.07 -2.16
N ARG A 218 9.95 -6.31 -2.54
CA ARG A 218 10.22 -6.90 -3.85
C ARG A 218 9.01 -6.89 -4.80
N THR A 219 7.95 -6.19 -4.39
CA THR A 219 6.68 -6.11 -5.10
C THR A 219 6.47 -4.73 -5.66
N LYS A 220 6.17 -4.69 -6.97
CA LYS A 220 5.76 -3.47 -7.65
C LYS A 220 4.25 -3.49 -7.76
N PHE A 221 3.57 -2.48 -7.22
CA PHE A 221 2.11 -2.44 -7.23
C PHE A 221 1.60 -1.12 -7.77
N ARG A 222 0.36 -1.15 -8.24
CA ARG A 222 -0.39 -0.03 -8.78
C ARG A 222 -1.78 -0.04 -8.20
N ILE A 223 -2.17 1.08 -7.61
CA ILE A 223 -3.55 1.28 -7.17
C ILE A 223 -4.37 1.67 -8.40
N LYS A 224 -5.38 0.85 -8.72
CA LYS A 224 -6.29 1.03 -9.84
C LYS A 224 -7.42 1.96 -9.48
N GLU A 225 -8.03 1.73 -8.32
CA GLU A 225 -9.14 2.50 -7.80
C GLU A 225 -9.05 2.62 -6.28
N MET A 226 -9.54 3.74 -5.77
CA MET A 226 -9.68 4.06 -4.37
C MET A 226 -11.13 4.50 -4.12
N ASN A 227 -11.92 3.63 -3.49
CA ASN A 227 -13.30 3.96 -3.12
C ASN A 227 -13.32 4.41 -1.65
N VAL A 228 -13.72 5.66 -1.42
CA VAL A 228 -13.75 6.26 -0.08
C VAL A 228 -15.18 6.47 0.38
N GLU A 229 -15.48 5.83 1.50
CA GLU A 229 -16.71 6.01 2.24
C GLU A 229 -16.41 6.79 3.54
N ARG A 230 -17.47 7.05 4.33
CA ARG A 230 -17.27 7.68 5.63
C ARG A 230 -16.56 6.70 6.56
N GLY A 231 -15.35 7.05 6.98
CA GLY A 231 -14.56 6.28 7.94
C GLY A 231 -13.81 5.06 7.37
N SER A 232 -13.89 4.78 6.07
CA SER A 232 -13.19 3.66 5.44
C SER A 232 -12.79 3.95 3.99
N ILE A 233 -11.73 3.28 3.56
CA ILE A 233 -11.27 3.27 2.17
C ILE A 233 -11.10 1.83 1.72
N SER A 234 -11.52 1.53 0.50
CA SER A 234 -11.16 0.29 -0.19
C SER A 234 -10.29 0.59 -1.41
N LEU A 235 -9.25 -0.21 -1.60
CA LEU A 235 -8.28 -0.09 -2.67
C LEU A 235 -8.37 -1.32 -3.58
N GLU A 236 -8.46 -1.09 -4.88
CA GLU A 236 -8.17 -2.14 -5.88
C GLU A 236 -6.72 -1.99 -6.35
N VAL A 237 -5.94 -3.05 -6.23
CA VAL A 237 -4.50 -3.04 -6.47
C VAL A 237 -4.13 -4.15 -7.45
N GLU A 238 -3.31 -3.80 -8.44
CA GLU A 238 -2.59 -4.76 -9.26
C GLU A 238 -1.15 -4.81 -8.76
N ALA A 239 -0.63 -6.00 -8.50
CA ALA A 239 0.76 -6.18 -8.10
C ALA A 239 1.49 -7.16 -9.02
N GLN A 240 2.77 -6.89 -9.23
CA GLN A 240 3.70 -7.79 -9.88
C GLN A 240 4.66 -8.30 -8.80
N ILE A 241 4.49 -9.56 -8.43
CA ILE A 241 5.23 -10.24 -7.38
C ILE A 241 6.39 -10.99 -8.03
N ASN A 242 7.61 -10.60 -7.69
CA ASN A 242 8.80 -11.25 -8.25
C ASN A 242 9.23 -12.47 -7.43
N GLN A 243 8.92 -12.51 -6.14
CA GLN A 243 9.21 -13.61 -5.21
C GLN A 243 8.14 -13.64 -4.12
N ILE A 244 7.79 -14.84 -3.65
CA ILE A 244 6.93 -15.05 -2.47
C ILE A 244 7.83 -14.89 -1.23
N PRO A 245 7.41 -14.12 -0.20
CA PRO A 245 8.17 -13.96 1.04
C PRO A 245 8.43 -15.29 1.75
#